data_AF-A0A4Q4TJD0-F1
#
_entry.id   AF-A0A4Q4TJD0-F1
#
_cell.length_a   1.000
_cell.length_b   1.000
_cell.length_c   1.000
_cell.angle_alpha   90.00
_cell.angle_beta   90.00
_cell.angle_gamma   90.00
#
_symmetry.space_group_name_H-M   'P 1'
#
loop_
_entity.id
_entity.type
_entity.pdbx_description
1 polymer ?
#
loop_
_entity_poly.entity_id
_entity_poly.type
_entity_poly.pdbx_seq_one_letter_code
_entity_poly.pdbx_strand_id
1 'polypeptide(L)'
;MNATVSVSKSRSPNSSSQIRWRGYGEYFNVFPRDFYYLGRVAEGETSALFSILERSDNPNIRKPRHFVVKRSWRGEVSNLEDDIKLDKEIDVVHRLRGAPRIAQPVYLNPNPLRKLSRSYLIVEFVENGTLKEFYDRVIDEEMPLPNRVLCGFFFCLLIGDHNPLDGEHILTPTLKLIDFGAVYDAEDPGKDIGIKTNIYDIGRIMRILMTLDDEWDPAPEDVTVEIGGMQRTFATAVASLHPASEWPNLDPDLITIVLCCQAVDVDNRPSLEQLMHALDHQATTKNHTWYRRQMFPTWRTERTKDINLMINELIYYP
;
A
#
# COMPACT_ATOMS: atom_id res chain seq x y z
N MET A 1 -3.11 58.16 -28.53
CA MET A 1 -3.89 58.69 -27.39
C MET A 1 -5.38 58.53 -27.69
N ASN A 2 -6.13 58.04 -26.70
CA ASN A 2 -7.59 58.15 -26.49
C ASN A 2 -8.58 57.24 -27.26
N ALA A 3 -9.25 56.42 -26.42
CA ALA A 3 -10.60 55.81 -26.41
C ALA A 3 -11.71 56.50 -27.26
N THR A 4 -12.90 55.95 -27.65
CA THR A 4 -13.86 55.05 -26.97
C THR A 4 -15.04 54.63 -27.93
N VAL A 5 -15.46 53.34 -27.87
CA VAL A 5 -16.79 52.63 -27.98
C VAL A 5 -18.02 53.13 -28.81
N SER A 6 -18.71 52.21 -29.54
CA SER A 6 -20.20 51.98 -29.57
C SER A 6 -20.60 50.67 -30.34
N VAL A 7 -21.00 49.57 -29.69
CA VAL A 7 -22.34 48.94 -29.37
C VAL A 7 -23.32 48.59 -30.53
N SER A 8 -23.64 47.28 -30.69
CA SER A 8 -25.02 46.76 -30.87
C SER A 8 -25.14 45.24 -30.55
N LYS A 9 -26.33 44.82 -30.06
CA LYS A 9 -26.70 43.52 -29.43
C LYS A 9 -27.54 42.61 -30.36
N SER A 10 -27.44 41.27 -30.21
CA SER A 10 -28.57 40.30 -30.03
C SER A 10 -28.06 38.83 -29.97
N ARG A 11 -28.12 38.14 -28.80
CA ARG A 11 -29.00 37.01 -28.36
C ARG A 11 -29.07 35.81 -29.33
N SER A 12 -28.87 34.52 -29.00
CA SER A 12 -28.73 33.65 -27.77
C SER A 12 -28.49 32.17 -28.24
N PRO A 13 -28.54 31.08 -27.43
CA PRO A 13 -27.97 30.73 -26.11
C PRO A 13 -27.20 29.35 -26.09
N ASN A 14 -26.63 28.99 -24.92
CA ASN A 14 -26.11 27.66 -24.48
C ASN A 14 -24.74 27.22 -25.06
N SER A 15 -23.80 26.60 -24.35
CA SER A 15 -23.81 25.79 -23.12
C SER A 15 -22.41 25.71 -22.48
N SER A 16 -22.36 25.29 -21.20
CA SER A 16 -21.19 24.88 -20.40
C SER A 16 -20.17 25.96 -20.03
N SER A 17 -20.47 26.69 -18.95
CA SER A 17 -19.47 27.40 -18.15
C SER A 17 -18.48 26.40 -17.53
N GLN A 18 -17.28 26.28 -18.10
CA GLN A 18 -16.15 25.65 -17.41
C GLN A 18 -15.83 26.49 -16.18
N ILE A 19 -16.08 25.93 -14.99
CA ILE A 19 -15.69 26.56 -13.74
C ILE A 19 -14.16 26.45 -13.62
N ARG A 20 -13.50 27.60 -13.52
CA ARG A 20 -12.04 27.73 -13.40
C ARG A 20 -11.71 27.77 -11.91
N TRP A 21 -11.08 26.72 -11.38
CA TRP A 21 -10.80 26.54 -9.94
C TRP A 21 -9.45 27.18 -9.57
N ARG A 22 -9.40 28.06 -8.56
CA ARG A 22 -8.17 28.77 -8.18
C ARG A 22 -7.40 28.14 -7.01
N GLY A 23 -7.93 27.10 -6.37
CA GLY A 23 -7.23 26.36 -5.31
C GLY A 23 -7.92 25.08 -4.85
N TYR A 24 -7.16 24.22 -4.16
CA TYR A 24 -7.57 22.87 -3.71
C TYR A 24 -8.88 22.83 -2.89
N GLY A 25 -9.12 23.83 -2.04
CA GLY A 25 -10.31 23.90 -1.18
C GLY A 25 -11.58 24.35 -1.92
N GLU A 26 -11.47 25.17 -2.96
CA GLU A 26 -12.64 25.65 -3.73
C GLU A 26 -13.33 24.52 -4.50
N TYR A 27 -12.60 23.46 -4.78
CA TYR A 27 -13.06 22.35 -5.62
C TYR A 27 -14.17 21.51 -4.98
N PHE A 28 -14.13 21.28 -3.66
CA PHE A 28 -15.19 20.56 -2.94
C PHE A 28 -16.22 21.50 -2.28
N ASN A 29 -15.94 22.81 -2.25
CA ASN A 29 -16.89 23.83 -1.78
C ASN A 29 -18.17 23.94 -2.63
N VAL A 30 -18.25 23.20 -3.76
CA VAL A 30 -19.44 23.07 -4.61
C VAL A 30 -20.50 22.15 -4.01
N PHE A 31 -20.09 21.29 -3.06
CA PHE A 31 -20.95 20.33 -2.38
C PHE A 31 -20.99 20.55 -0.86
N PRO A 32 -21.16 21.80 -0.37
CA PRO A 32 -20.98 22.11 1.05
C PRO A 32 -22.12 21.55 1.93
N ARG A 33 -23.21 21.10 1.30
CA ARG A 33 -24.34 20.41 1.94
C ARG A 33 -24.16 18.90 2.02
N ASP A 34 -23.23 18.35 1.25
CA ASP A 34 -23.00 16.90 1.16
C ASP A 34 -21.75 16.49 1.93
N PHE A 35 -20.70 17.30 1.88
CA PHE A 35 -19.38 16.94 2.43
C PHE A 35 -18.71 18.03 3.25
N TYR A 36 -17.85 17.60 4.17
CA TYR A 36 -16.74 18.37 4.71
C TYR A 36 -15.46 17.99 3.97
N TYR A 37 -14.76 18.99 3.43
CA TYR A 37 -13.40 18.83 2.95
C TYR A 37 -12.44 18.90 4.14
N LEU A 38 -11.76 17.80 4.43
CA LEU A 38 -10.85 17.73 5.59
C LEU A 38 -9.42 18.14 5.23
N GLY A 39 -9.05 18.08 3.96
CA GLY A 39 -7.73 18.47 3.50
C GLY A 39 -7.19 17.57 2.39
N ARG A 40 -5.97 17.86 1.97
CA ARG A 40 -5.22 17.04 1.02
C ARG A 40 -4.42 16.00 1.80
N VAL A 41 -4.52 14.75 1.40
CA VAL A 41 -3.83 13.61 2.03
C VAL A 41 -2.43 13.46 1.42
N ALA A 42 -2.35 13.47 0.10
CA ALA A 42 -1.11 13.30 -0.64
C ALA A 42 -1.20 13.93 -2.04
N GLU A 43 -0.05 14.16 -2.64
CA GLU A 43 0.10 14.63 -4.03
C GLU A 43 1.19 13.79 -4.68
N GLY A 44 0.82 13.06 -5.72
CA GLY A 44 1.73 12.35 -6.60
C GLY A 44 2.06 13.16 -7.85
N GLU A 45 2.85 12.59 -8.74
CA GLU A 45 3.32 13.29 -9.96
C GLU A 45 2.17 13.73 -10.90
N THR A 46 1.10 12.94 -10.94
CA THR A 46 -0.02 13.08 -11.88
C THR A 46 -1.38 13.22 -11.18
N SER A 47 -1.45 13.00 -9.88
CA SER A 47 -2.72 12.96 -9.14
C SER A 47 -2.60 13.53 -7.72
N ALA A 48 -3.72 14.01 -7.19
CA ALA A 48 -3.84 14.45 -5.81
C ALA A 48 -4.96 13.67 -5.10
N LEU A 49 -4.75 13.41 -3.81
CA LEU A 49 -5.68 12.70 -2.94
C LEU A 49 -6.28 13.64 -1.90
N PHE A 50 -7.60 13.60 -1.78
CA PHE A 50 -8.37 14.51 -0.93
C PHE A 50 -9.18 13.75 0.10
N SER A 51 -9.09 14.17 1.36
CA SER A 51 -9.83 13.60 2.49
C SER A 51 -11.20 14.25 2.59
N ILE A 52 -12.25 13.44 2.54
CA ILE A 52 -13.64 13.88 2.49
C ILE A 52 -14.47 13.14 3.53
N LEU A 53 -15.28 13.88 4.28
CA LEU A 53 -16.23 13.33 5.23
C LEU A 53 -17.66 13.70 4.84
N GLU A 54 -18.54 12.70 4.76
CA GLU A 54 -19.98 12.95 4.60
C GLU A 54 -20.54 13.73 5.79
N ARG A 55 -21.40 14.71 5.51
CA ARG A 55 -22.02 15.47 6.60
C ARG A 55 -23.09 14.65 7.31
N SER A 56 -23.02 14.62 8.63
CA SER A 56 -24.03 13.98 9.48
C SER A 56 -25.37 14.70 9.49
N ASP A 57 -25.41 15.97 9.13
CA ASP A 57 -26.63 16.78 9.05
C ASP A 57 -27.35 16.68 7.70
N ASN A 58 -26.81 15.91 6.74
CA ASN A 58 -27.50 15.61 5.49
C ASN A 58 -28.57 14.54 5.75
N PRO A 59 -29.87 14.84 5.54
CA PRO A 59 -30.95 13.91 5.87
C PRO A 59 -30.94 12.63 5.04
N ASN A 60 -30.19 12.60 3.94
CA ASN A 60 -30.03 11.41 3.09
C ASN A 60 -28.90 10.49 3.55
N ILE A 61 -28.11 10.89 4.55
CA ILE A 61 -26.92 10.16 5.03
C ILE A 61 -27.22 9.55 6.39
N ARG A 62 -27.40 8.23 6.42
CA ARG A 62 -27.70 7.49 7.65
C ARG A 62 -26.48 7.34 8.56
N LYS A 63 -25.29 7.17 7.97
CA LYS A 63 -24.01 7.05 8.66
C LYS A 63 -22.95 7.78 7.84
N PRO A 64 -22.35 8.86 8.37
CA PRO A 64 -21.23 9.53 7.73
C PRO A 64 -20.11 8.55 7.39
N ARG A 65 -19.59 8.64 6.17
CA ARG A 65 -18.39 7.92 5.73
C ARG A 65 -17.25 8.91 5.54
N HIS A 66 -16.07 8.49 5.98
CA HIS A 66 -14.80 9.13 5.65
C HIS A 66 -14.17 8.37 4.49
N PHE A 67 -13.84 9.07 3.41
CA PHE A 67 -13.28 8.47 2.21
C PHE A 67 -12.25 9.41 1.57
N VAL A 68 -11.48 8.86 0.63
CA VAL A 68 -10.51 9.59 -0.16
C VAL A 68 -10.99 9.71 -1.60
N VAL A 69 -10.81 10.89 -2.18
CA VAL A 69 -11.01 11.13 -3.61
C VAL A 69 -9.64 11.34 -4.26
N LYS A 70 -9.23 10.42 -5.12
CA LYS A 70 -8.05 10.56 -5.99
C LYS A 70 -8.49 11.19 -7.31
N ARG A 71 -7.70 12.13 -7.81
CA ARG A 71 -7.98 12.87 -9.03
C ARG A 71 -6.71 13.21 -9.78
N SER A 72 -6.74 13.17 -11.10
CA SER A 72 -5.70 13.73 -11.95
C SER A 72 -5.54 15.23 -11.68
N TRP A 73 -4.31 15.68 -11.45
CA TRP A 73 -4.05 17.08 -11.13
C TRP A 73 -2.64 17.52 -11.49
N ARG A 74 -2.52 18.43 -12.47
CA ARG A 74 -1.34 19.26 -12.77
C ARG A 74 -1.81 20.69 -13.10
N GLY A 75 -2.32 21.41 -12.11
CA GLY A 75 -2.70 22.83 -12.25
C GLY A 75 -3.89 23.11 -13.18
N GLU A 76 -3.93 24.32 -13.77
CA GLU A 76 -5.05 24.82 -14.60
C GLU A 76 -5.23 24.10 -15.94
N VAL A 77 -4.25 23.29 -16.36
CA VAL A 77 -4.28 22.60 -17.66
C VAL A 77 -4.41 21.10 -17.41
N SER A 78 -5.56 20.55 -17.81
CA SER A 78 -5.76 19.11 -17.86
C SER A 78 -4.78 18.47 -18.83
N ASN A 79 -3.96 17.53 -18.37
CA ASN A 79 -3.28 16.60 -19.26
C ASN A 79 -4.21 15.40 -19.48
N LEU A 80 -4.60 15.17 -20.74
CA LEU A 80 -5.43 14.02 -21.14
C LEU A 80 -4.77 12.69 -20.76
N GLU A 81 -3.44 12.63 -20.76
CA GLU A 81 -2.69 11.44 -20.38
C GLU A 81 -2.88 11.07 -18.89
N ASP A 82 -2.98 12.07 -18.01
CA ASP A 82 -3.19 11.85 -16.58
C ASP A 82 -4.60 11.33 -16.30
N ASP A 83 -5.60 11.80 -17.07
CA ASP A 83 -6.97 11.25 -17.02
C ASP A 83 -7.00 9.80 -17.49
N ILE A 84 -6.31 9.46 -18.59
CA ILE A 84 -6.22 8.09 -19.10
C ILE A 84 -5.57 7.15 -18.07
N LYS A 85 -4.50 7.60 -17.38
CA LYS A 85 -3.86 6.81 -16.32
C LYS A 85 -4.82 6.55 -15.15
N LEU A 86 -5.56 7.59 -14.73
CA LEU A 86 -6.53 7.45 -13.64
C LEU A 86 -7.71 6.55 -14.05
N ASP A 87 -8.18 6.63 -15.28
CA ASP A 87 -9.25 5.75 -15.79
C ASP A 87 -8.82 4.28 -15.76
N LYS A 88 -7.58 3.97 -16.16
CA LYS A 88 -7.03 2.61 -16.03
C LYS A 88 -6.98 2.13 -14.58
N GLU A 89 -6.57 3.01 -13.66
CA GLU A 89 -6.56 2.68 -12.23
C GLU A 89 -7.99 2.45 -11.70
N ILE A 90 -8.96 3.27 -12.09
CA ILE A 90 -10.39 3.08 -11.77
C ILE A 90 -10.85 1.70 -12.22
N ASP A 91 -10.51 1.30 -13.44
CA ASP A 91 -10.87 -0.02 -13.98
C ASP A 91 -10.23 -1.17 -13.19
N VAL A 92 -8.95 -1.06 -12.82
CA VAL A 92 -8.24 -2.05 -12.00
C VAL A 92 -8.89 -2.17 -10.62
N VAL A 93 -9.12 -1.06 -9.91
CA VAL A 93 -9.71 -1.06 -8.57
C VAL A 93 -11.14 -1.63 -8.61
N HIS A 94 -11.91 -1.36 -9.67
CA HIS A 94 -13.23 -1.97 -9.85
C HIS A 94 -13.20 -3.46 -10.16
N ARG A 95 -12.18 -3.96 -10.88
CA ARG A 95 -11.96 -5.40 -11.09
C ARG A 95 -11.61 -6.11 -9.79
N LEU A 96 -10.85 -5.44 -8.91
CA LEU A 96 -10.35 -5.99 -7.64
C LEU A 96 -11.28 -5.72 -6.44
N ARG A 97 -12.52 -5.28 -6.69
CA ARG A 97 -13.51 -5.07 -5.63
C ARG A 97 -13.75 -6.36 -4.83
N GLY A 98 -13.86 -6.22 -3.51
CA GLY A 98 -14.00 -7.32 -2.57
C GLY A 98 -12.68 -7.92 -2.07
N ALA A 99 -11.53 -7.59 -2.68
CA ALA A 99 -10.23 -8.04 -2.21
C ALA A 99 -9.84 -7.35 -0.88
N PRO A 100 -9.76 -8.04 0.26
CA PRO A 100 -9.65 -7.41 1.58
C PRO A 100 -8.40 -6.53 1.80
N ARG A 101 -7.32 -6.78 1.05
CA ARG A 101 -6.03 -6.05 1.12
C ARG A 101 -5.83 -5.05 0.01
N ILE A 102 -6.88 -4.68 -0.70
CA ILE A 102 -6.85 -3.62 -1.69
C ILE A 102 -7.81 -2.54 -1.20
N ALA A 103 -7.42 -1.27 -1.33
CA ALA A 103 -8.32 -0.17 -1.00
C ALA A 103 -9.61 -0.28 -1.83
N GLN A 104 -10.74 -0.33 -1.13
CA GLN A 104 -12.02 -0.62 -1.72
C GLN A 104 -12.67 0.63 -2.30
N PRO A 105 -13.29 0.54 -3.49
CA PRO A 105 -14.03 1.64 -4.06
C PRO A 105 -15.27 1.96 -3.21
N VAL A 106 -15.52 3.25 -2.98
CA VAL A 106 -16.69 3.74 -2.23
C VAL A 106 -17.75 4.25 -3.20
N TYR A 107 -18.94 3.67 -3.14
CA TYR A 107 -20.08 4.08 -3.98
C TYR A 107 -21.00 5.04 -3.21
N LEU A 108 -21.25 6.21 -3.80
CA LEU A 108 -22.18 7.21 -3.30
C LEU A 108 -23.52 7.09 -4.04
N ASN A 109 -24.65 7.17 -3.32
CA ASN A 109 -25.98 7.17 -3.92
C ASN A 109 -26.93 8.15 -3.21
N PRO A 110 -27.33 9.26 -3.85
CA PRO A 110 -26.84 9.75 -5.14
C PRO A 110 -25.36 10.13 -5.07
N ASN A 111 -24.65 10.10 -6.20
CA ASN A 111 -23.25 10.56 -6.28
C ASN A 111 -23.20 12.02 -6.76
N PRO A 112 -23.05 13.01 -5.85
CA PRO A 112 -22.96 14.41 -6.23
C PRO A 112 -21.67 14.73 -7.01
N LEU A 113 -20.60 13.95 -6.82
CA LEU A 113 -19.32 14.13 -7.52
C LEU A 113 -19.42 13.84 -9.01
N ARG A 114 -20.51 13.25 -9.52
CA ARG A 114 -20.77 13.16 -10.98
C ARG A 114 -20.86 14.51 -11.68
N LYS A 115 -21.11 15.59 -10.94
CA LYS A 115 -21.07 16.95 -11.51
C LYS A 115 -19.63 17.42 -11.78
N LEU A 116 -18.63 16.71 -11.25
CA LEU A 116 -17.24 16.91 -11.59
C LEU A 116 -17.02 16.37 -13.01
N SER A 117 -16.66 17.24 -13.93
CA SER A 117 -16.55 16.94 -15.37
C SER A 117 -15.30 16.14 -15.76
N ARG A 118 -14.59 15.54 -14.81
CA ARG A 118 -13.31 14.81 -15.02
C ARG A 118 -13.29 13.55 -14.19
N SER A 119 -12.41 12.62 -14.57
CA SER A 119 -12.21 11.35 -13.87
C SER A 119 -11.79 11.56 -12.43
N TYR A 120 -12.36 10.74 -11.54
CA TYR A 120 -12.06 10.68 -10.13
C TYR A 120 -12.28 9.26 -9.63
N LEU A 121 -11.51 8.87 -8.63
CA LEU A 121 -11.64 7.60 -7.94
C LEU A 121 -12.01 7.88 -6.49
N ILE A 122 -13.10 7.28 -6.00
CA ILE A 122 -13.47 7.34 -4.59
C ILE A 122 -13.11 6.00 -3.96
N VAL A 123 -12.23 6.01 -2.97
CA VAL A 123 -11.80 4.82 -2.22
C VAL A 123 -11.97 5.05 -0.73
N GLU A 124 -12.03 3.96 0.02
CA GLU A 124 -12.07 4.02 1.48
C GLU A 124 -10.87 4.81 2.03
N PHE A 125 -11.08 5.48 3.16
CA PHE A 125 -9.98 6.04 3.92
C PHE A 125 -9.33 4.91 4.74
N VAL A 126 -8.02 4.73 4.58
CA VAL A 126 -7.25 3.76 5.36
C VAL A 126 -6.76 4.47 6.63
N GLU A 127 -7.41 4.14 7.74
CA GLU A 127 -7.03 4.59 9.08
C GLU A 127 -5.66 3.96 9.43
N ASN A 128 -4.72 4.74 9.97
CA ASN A 128 -3.33 4.38 10.39
C ASN A 128 -2.17 4.77 9.46
N GLY A 129 -2.46 5.40 8.31
CA GLY A 129 -1.43 5.96 7.45
C GLY A 129 -0.76 4.95 6.52
N THR A 130 0.40 5.31 6.00
CA THR A 130 1.17 4.52 5.03
C THR A 130 2.16 3.58 5.70
N LEU A 131 2.64 2.56 4.97
CA LEU A 131 3.71 1.69 5.44
C LEU A 131 5.01 2.48 5.68
N LYS A 132 5.26 3.56 4.94
CA LYS A 132 6.41 4.44 5.16
C LYS A 132 6.31 5.13 6.52
N GLU A 133 5.16 5.71 6.86
CA GLU A 133 4.95 6.35 8.17
C GLU A 133 5.06 5.33 9.31
N PHE A 134 4.64 4.08 9.10
CA PHE A 134 4.90 3.01 10.06
C PHE A 134 6.41 2.71 10.20
N TYR A 135 7.12 2.58 9.08
CA TYR A 135 8.56 2.37 9.05
C TYR A 135 9.35 3.49 9.74
N ASP A 136 9.01 4.75 9.46
CA ASP A 136 9.64 5.91 10.08
C ASP A 136 9.49 5.86 11.61
N ARG A 137 8.31 5.48 12.12
CA ARG A 137 8.07 5.28 13.57
C ARG A 137 8.89 4.13 14.16
N VAL A 138 9.07 3.03 13.41
CA VAL A 138 9.90 1.90 13.84
C VAL A 138 11.36 2.33 14.00
N ILE A 139 11.87 3.16 13.09
CA ILE A 139 13.20 3.76 13.19
C ILE A 139 13.30 4.68 14.40
N ASP A 140 12.34 5.60 14.55
CA ASP A 140 12.36 6.63 15.60
C ASP A 140 12.36 6.02 17.01
N GLU A 141 11.64 4.91 17.20
CA GLU A 141 11.60 4.18 18.47
C GLU A 141 12.77 3.19 18.64
N GLU A 142 13.63 3.04 17.62
CA GLU A 142 14.74 2.07 17.59
C GLU A 142 14.29 0.62 17.93
N MET A 143 13.06 0.27 17.55
CA MET A 143 12.43 -1.00 17.92
C MET A 143 12.46 -2.00 16.76
N PRO A 144 13.40 -2.98 16.74
CA PRO A 144 13.37 -4.02 15.71
C PRO A 144 12.08 -4.82 15.80
N LEU A 145 11.46 -5.07 14.63
CA LEU A 145 10.22 -5.82 14.56
C LEU A 145 10.43 -7.29 14.96
N PRO A 146 9.57 -7.87 15.81
CA PRO A 146 9.57 -9.30 16.11
C PRO A 146 9.39 -10.14 14.84
N ASN A 147 9.99 -11.32 14.78
CA ASN A 147 9.93 -12.22 13.62
C ASN A 147 8.50 -12.61 13.27
N ARG A 148 7.63 -12.78 14.28
CA ARG A 148 6.20 -13.07 14.07
C ARG A 148 5.45 -11.89 13.45
N VAL A 149 5.90 -10.65 13.69
CA VAL A 149 5.35 -9.45 13.04
C VAL A 149 5.85 -9.37 11.59
N LEU A 150 7.14 -9.62 11.35
CA LEU A 150 7.69 -9.70 10.00
C LEU A 150 6.98 -10.79 9.16
N CYS A 151 6.77 -11.97 9.72
CA CYS A 151 6.03 -13.05 9.07
C CYS A 151 4.58 -12.62 8.74
N GLY A 152 3.89 -12.00 9.70
CA GLY A 152 2.54 -11.49 9.49
C GLY A 152 2.45 -10.38 8.42
N PHE A 153 3.47 -9.53 8.28
CA PHE A 153 3.55 -8.56 7.17
C PHE A 153 3.73 -9.27 5.83
N PHE A 154 4.57 -10.30 5.77
CA PHE A 154 4.77 -11.12 4.59
C PHE A 154 3.45 -11.78 4.13
N PHE A 155 2.71 -12.37 5.06
CA PHE A 155 1.37 -12.93 4.80
C PHE A 155 0.38 -11.90 4.28
N CYS A 156 0.31 -10.73 4.92
CA CYS A 156 -0.56 -9.64 4.51
C CYS A 156 -0.30 -9.19 3.07
N LEU A 157 0.97 -9.12 2.66
CA LEU A 157 1.37 -8.71 1.31
C LEU A 157 1.05 -9.76 0.23
N LEU A 158 1.02 -11.05 0.58
CA LEU A 158 0.88 -12.14 -0.39
C LEU A 158 -0.54 -12.70 -0.56
N ILE A 159 -1.19 -13.07 0.55
CA ILE A 159 -2.35 -13.97 0.51
C ILE A 159 -3.65 -13.18 0.70
N GLY A 160 -3.57 -12.11 1.48
CA GLY A 160 -4.69 -11.23 1.78
C GLY A 160 -5.88 -11.83 2.51
N ASP A 161 -5.84 -13.11 2.84
CA ASP A 161 -6.85 -13.83 3.60
C ASP A 161 -6.16 -14.70 4.66
N HIS A 162 -6.27 -14.30 5.94
CA HIS A 162 -6.59 -15.22 7.02
C HIS A 162 -7.64 -14.52 7.89
N ASN A 163 -8.61 -15.30 8.37
CA ASN A 163 -9.66 -14.87 9.29
C ASN A 163 -9.07 -13.95 10.39
N PRO A 164 -9.53 -12.69 10.58
CA PRO A 164 -9.02 -11.80 11.63
C PRO A 164 -9.24 -12.34 13.05
N LEU A 165 -10.00 -13.44 13.18
CA LEU A 165 -10.28 -14.13 14.43
C LEU A 165 -9.37 -15.36 14.67
N ASP A 166 -8.59 -15.80 13.69
CA ASP A 166 -7.67 -16.93 13.82
C ASP A 166 -6.24 -16.52 13.40
N GLY A 167 -5.28 -16.59 14.33
CA GLY A 167 -3.85 -16.54 14.00
C GLY A 167 -3.22 -15.14 13.81
N GLU A 168 -2.15 -15.11 13.01
CA GLU A 168 -1.10 -14.07 12.98
C GLU A 168 -1.56 -12.66 12.61
N HIS A 169 -2.71 -12.45 11.96
CA HIS A 169 -3.24 -11.11 11.71
C HIS A 169 -3.73 -10.38 12.97
N ILE A 170 -3.84 -11.07 14.11
CA ILE A 170 -3.97 -10.40 15.41
C ILE A 170 -2.70 -9.60 15.74
N LEU A 171 -1.55 -10.03 15.19
CA LEU A 171 -0.22 -9.50 15.51
C LEU A 171 0.25 -8.43 14.54
N THR A 172 -0.41 -8.30 13.37
CA THR A 172 -0.04 -7.31 12.35
C THR A 172 -1.22 -6.49 11.88
N PRO A 173 -1.04 -5.18 11.67
CA PRO A 173 -2.06 -4.35 11.06
C PRO A 173 -2.39 -4.86 9.66
N THR A 174 -3.64 -4.65 9.25
CA THR A 174 -4.05 -4.95 7.88
C THR A 174 -3.40 -3.96 6.92
N LEU A 175 -2.49 -4.45 6.07
CA LEU A 175 -1.97 -3.68 4.95
C LEU A 175 -2.98 -3.66 3.79
N LYS A 176 -3.07 -2.51 3.12
CA LYS A 176 -3.85 -2.35 1.89
C LYS A 176 -3.01 -1.74 0.77
N LEU A 177 -3.07 -2.34 -0.40
CA LEU A 177 -2.51 -1.79 -1.64
C LEU A 177 -3.46 -0.70 -2.17
N ILE A 178 -2.90 0.46 -2.52
CA ILE A 178 -3.69 1.68 -2.80
C ILE A 178 -3.38 2.37 -4.13
N ASP A 179 -2.27 2.03 -4.80
CA ASP A 179 -1.84 2.72 -6.02
C ASP A 179 -1.67 1.74 -7.18
N PHE A 180 -2.49 1.91 -8.21
CA PHE A 180 -2.48 1.06 -9.40
C PHE A 180 -2.20 1.85 -10.68
N GLY A 181 -1.71 3.09 -10.57
CA GLY A 181 -1.47 3.98 -11.72
C GLY A 181 -0.41 3.48 -12.72
N ALA A 182 0.45 2.54 -12.31
CA ALA A 182 1.49 1.93 -13.13
C ALA A 182 1.24 0.45 -13.47
N VAL A 183 0.04 -0.09 -13.17
CA VAL A 183 -0.27 -1.48 -13.48
C VAL A 183 -0.39 -1.69 -14.99
N TYR A 184 0.14 -2.82 -15.43
CA TYR A 184 -0.02 -3.34 -16.77
C TYR A 184 -0.42 -4.81 -16.68
N ASP A 185 -1.26 -5.26 -17.60
CA ASP A 185 -1.56 -6.69 -17.75
C ASP A 185 -0.34 -7.34 -18.44
N ALA A 186 0.12 -8.49 -17.95
CA ALA A 186 1.21 -9.22 -18.59
C ALA A 186 0.78 -9.68 -19.99
N GLU A 187 1.65 -9.47 -21.00
CA GLU A 187 1.37 -9.86 -22.40
C GLU A 187 1.14 -11.36 -22.58
N ASP A 188 1.79 -12.18 -21.74
CA ASP A 188 1.65 -13.63 -21.69
C ASP A 188 1.35 -14.08 -20.24
N PRO A 189 0.07 -14.30 -19.90
CA PRO A 189 -0.32 -14.73 -18.55
C PRO A 189 0.30 -16.07 -18.12
N GLY A 190 0.79 -16.88 -19.06
CA GLY A 190 1.36 -18.20 -18.78
C GLY A 190 2.81 -18.17 -18.29
N LYS A 191 3.48 -17.02 -18.29
CA LYS A 191 4.90 -16.91 -17.93
C LYS A 191 5.20 -16.51 -16.48
N ASP A 192 4.20 -16.43 -15.61
CA ASP A 192 4.33 -16.05 -14.18
C ASP A 192 5.16 -14.78 -13.91
N ILE A 193 5.51 -13.99 -14.93
CA ILE A 193 6.50 -12.93 -14.82
C ILE A 193 6.01 -11.80 -13.91
N GLY A 194 4.71 -11.47 -13.98
CA GLY A 194 4.09 -10.50 -13.08
C GLY A 194 4.11 -10.97 -11.62
N ILE A 195 3.84 -12.27 -11.40
CA ILE A 195 3.90 -12.87 -10.06
C ILE A 195 5.33 -12.82 -9.52
N LYS A 196 6.32 -13.19 -10.34
CA LYS A 196 7.74 -13.20 -9.96
C LYS A 196 8.30 -11.80 -9.73
N THR A 197 7.79 -10.79 -10.42
CA THR A 197 8.11 -9.37 -10.14
C THR A 197 7.49 -8.93 -8.83
N ASN A 198 6.21 -9.25 -8.58
CA ASN A 198 5.57 -8.94 -7.30
C ASN A 198 6.28 -9.60 -6.11
N ILE A 199 6.71 -10.86 -6.26
CA ILE A 199 7.50 -11.57 -5.23
C ILE A 199 8.82 -10.83 -4.95
N TYR A 200 9.49 -10.34 -5.99
CA TYR A 200 10.71 -9.57 -5.85
C TYR A 200 10.48 -8.25 -5.09
N ASP A 201 9.42 -7.51 -5.43
CA ASP A 201 9.06 -6.26 -4.77
C ASP A 201 8.62 -6.46 -3.31
N ILE A 202 7.91 -7.55 -3.01
CA ILE A 202 7.61 -7.94 -1.63
C ILE A 202 8.92 -8.26 -0.88
N GLY A 203 9.86 -8.95 -1.52
CA GLY A 203 11.21 -9.16 -0.97
C GLY A 203 11.93 -7.85 -0.63
N ARG A 204 11.80 -6.80 -1.45
CA ARG A 204 12.32 -5.45 -1.16
C ARG A 204 11.71 -4.87 0.10
N ILE A 205 10.38 -4.87 0.19
CA ILE A 205 9.68 -4.35 1.37
C ILE A 205 10.11 -5.12 2.63
N MET A 206 10.18 -6.44 2.55
CA MET A 206 10.57 -7.27 3.68
C MET A 206 12.03 -7.06 4.10
N ARG A 207 12.97 -6.88 3.15
CA ARG A 207 14.35 -6.46 3.47
C ARG A 207 14.34 -5.18 4.28
N ILE A 208 13.67 -4.14 3.77
CA ILE A 208 13.63 -2.81 4.42
C ILE A 208 13.11 -2.93 5.86
N LEU A 209 12.04 -3.71 6.08
CA LEU A 209 11.51 -3.95 7.42
C LEU A 209 12.44 -4.76 8.33
N MET A 210 13.27 -5.64 7.78
CA MET A 210 14.20 -6.48 8.52
C MET A 210 15.50 -5.76 8.89
N THR A 211 16.02 -4.93 7.98
CA THR A 211 17.33 -4.28 8.12
C THR A 211 17.23 -2.83 8.61
N LEU A 212 16.05 -2.21 8.49
CA LEU A 212 15.86 -0.77 8.66
C LEU A 212 16.77 0.09 7.76
N ASP A 213 17.18 -0.50 6.64
CA ASP A 213 17.86 0.17 5.55
C ASP A 213 16.83 0.39 4.44
N ASP A 214 16.71 1.61 3.94
CA ASP A 214 15.75 2.02 2.91
C ASP A 214 16.35 2.06 1.49
N GLU A 215 17.59 1.60 1.29
CA GLU A 215 18.18 1.45 -0.04
C GLU A 215 17.32 0.57 -0.95
N TRP A 216 16.74 1.17 -1.99
CA TRP A 216 15.74 0.48 -2.82
C TRP A 216 16.33 -0.63 -3.71
N ASP A 217 17.54 -0.40 -4.24
CA ASP A 217 18.22 -1.25 -5.22
C ASP A 217 19.70 -1.48 -4.85
N PRO A 218 19.97 -2.16 -3.73
CA PRO A 218 21.32 -2.59 -3.37
C PRO A 218 21.95 -3.47 -4.45
N ALA A 219 23.27 -3.39 -4.57
CA ALA A 219 24.03 -4.21 -5.51
C ALA A 219 23.91 -5.70 -5.14
N PRO A 220 23.59 -6.59 -6.10
CA PRO A 220 23.45 -8.01 -5.80
C PRO A 220 24.80 -8.70 -5.64
N GLU A 221 24.86 -9.68 -4.73
CA GLU A 221 26.02 -10.54 -4.52
C GLU A 221 25.60 -12.01 -4.44
N ASP A 222 26.56 -12.91 -4.67
CA ASP A 222 26.34 -14.36 -4.59
C ASP A 222 26.28 -14.82 -3.13
N VAL A 223 25.20 -15.51 -2.78
CA VAL A 223 25.03 -16.17 -1.48
C VAL A 223 24.92 -17.67 -1.65
N THR A 224 25.29 -18.44 -0.63
CA THR A 224 25.07 -19.89 -0.60
C THR A 224 24.23 -20.25 0.61
N VAL A 225 23.04 -20.80 0.35
CA VAL A 225 22.06 -21.13 1.39
C VAL A 225 21.51 -22.55 1.23
N GLU A 226 21.07 -23.14 2.33
CA GLU A 226 20.41 -24.45 2.32
C GLU A 226 18.91 -24.29 2.07
N ILE A 227 18.41 -24.89 0.99
CA ILE A 227 16.99 -24.87 0.64
C ILE A 227 16.53 -26.32 0.44
N GLY A 228 15.63 -26.78 1.32
CA GLY A 228 15.12 -28.15 1.25
C GLY A 228 16.19 -29.23 1.41
N GLY A 229 17.21 -28.99 2.25
CA GLY A 229 18.33 -29.91 2.47
C GLY A 229 19.41 -29.87 1.38
N MET A 230 19.32 -28.95 0.41
CA MET A 230 20.30 -28.79 -0.67
C MET A 230 20.95 -27.42 -0.61
N GLN A 231 22.28 -27.38 -0.71
CA GLN A 231 23.02 -26.12 -0.86
C GLN A 231 22.79 -25.54 -2.25
N ARG A 232 22.39 -24.27 -2.31
CA ARG A 232 22.16 -23.52 -3.55
C ARG A 232 22.92 -22.21 -3.50
N THR A 233 23.59 -21.88 -4.60
CA THR A 233 24.30 -20.62 -4.78
C THR A 233 23.60 -19.79 -5.83
N PHE A 234 23.29 -18.53 -5.54
CA PHE A 234 22.67 -17.59 -6.47
C PHE A 234 22.94 -16.13 -6.07
N ALA A 235 22.93 -15.24 -7.07
CA ALA A 235 23.00 -13.80 -6.83
C ALA A 235 21.67 -13.26 -6.30
N THR A 236 21.73 -12.41 -5.27
CA THR A 236 20.55 -11.77 -4.67
C THR A 236 20.84 -10.34 -4.26
N ALA A 237 19.85 -9.46 -4.40
CA ALA A 237 19.97 -8.05 -4.00
C ALA A 237 19.93 -7.85 -2.47
N VAL A 238 19.68 -8.91 -1.69
CA VAL A 238 19.67 -8.86 -0.22
C VAL A 238 20.81 -9.67 0.39
N ALA A 239 21.95 -9.72 -0.27
CA ALA A 239 23.12 -10.44 0.22
C ALA A 239 23.61 -9.94 1.59
N SER A 240 23.28 -8.69 1.98
CA SER A 240 23.55 -8.13 3.31
C SER A 240 22.89 -8.88 4.47
N LEU A 241 21.84 -9.68 4.22
CA LEU A 241 21.26 -10.57 5.23
C LEU A 241 22.02 -11.90 5.39
N HIS A 242 23.06 -12.14 4.60
CA HIS A 242 23.87 -13.35 4.62
C HIS A 242 25.30 -13.08 5.15
N PRO A 243 25.84 -13.93 6.05
CA PRO A 243 25.22 -15.12 6.62
C PRO A 243 24.22 -14.78 7.73
N ALA A 244 23.18 -15.60 7.89
CA ALA A 244 22.13 -15.40 8.91
C ALA A 244 22.68 -15.29 10.35
N SER A 245 23.87 -15.82 10.62
CA SER A 245 24.55 -15.71 11.91
C SER A 245 24.91 -14.27 12.31
N GLU A 246 25.02 -13.35 11.35
CA GLU A 246 25.26 -11.92 11.61
C GLU A 246 24.00 -11.20 12.08
N TRP A 247 22.83 -11.85 11.96
CA TRP A 247 21.52 -11.32 12.30
C TRP A 247 20.86 -12.15 13.42
N PRO A 248 21.43 -12.19 14.64
CA PRO A 248 21.00 -13.10 15.70
C PRO A 248 19.56 -12.88 16.20
N ASN A 249 18.94 -11.75 15.86
CA ASN A 249 17.57 -11.43 16.22
C ASN A 249 16.56 -11.80 15.12
N LEU A 250 17.03 -12.12 13.92
CA LEU A 250 16.20 -12.46 12.77
C LEU A 250 16.18 -13.97 12.54
N ASP A 251 15.01 -14.48 12.17
CA ASP A 251 14.82 -15.89 11.89
C ASP A 251 15.56 -16.29 10.61
N PRO A 252 16.49 -17.27 10.66
CA PRO A 252 17.23 -17.72 9.49
C PRO A 252 16.36 -18.18 8.32
N ASP A 253 15.17 -18.72 8.59
CA ASP A 253 14.27 -19.14 7.52
C ASP A 253 13.60 -17.93 6.86
N LEU A 254 13.22 -16.91 7.64
CA LEU A 254 12.69 -15.66 7.07
C LEU A 254 13.75 -14.95 6.23
N ILE A 255 15.01 -14.92 6.70
CA ILE A 255 16.15 -14.43 5.91
C ILE A 255 16.25 -15.21 4.60
N THR A 256 16.23 -16.55 4.67
CA THR A 256 16.32 -17.41 3.49
C THR A 256 15.19 -17.14 2.49
N ILE A 257 13.96 -16.97 2.98
CA ILE A 257 12.80 -16.62 2.16
C ILE A 257 13.02 -15.28 1.44
N VAL A 258 13.49 -14.24 2.14
CA VAL A 258 13.75 -12.92 1.55
C VAL A 258 14.89 -12.97 0.53
N LEU A 259 15.99 -13.69 0.83
CA LEU A 259 17.09 -13.95 -0.12
C LEU A 259 16.57 -14.56 -1.42
N CYS A 260 15.69 -15.57 -1.34
CA CYS A 260 15.11 -16.20 -2.52
C CYS A 260 14.15 -15.27 -3.27
N CYS A 261 13.33 -14.48 -2.57
CA CYS A 261 12.41 -13.53 -3.21
C CYS A 261 13.16 -12.50 -4.08
N GLN A 262 14.32 -12.05 -3.61
CA GLN A 262 15.19 -11.09 -4.31
C GLN A 262 16.29 -11.70 -5.18
N ALA A 263 16.18 -12.99 -5.52
CA ALA A 263 17.12 -13.59 -6.45
C ALA A 263 17.12 -12.84 -7.80
N VAL A 264 18.31 -12.54 -8.32
CA VAL A 264 18.49 -11.83 -9.60
C VAL A 264 17.86 -12.64 -10.72
N ASP A 265 18.19 -13.93 -10.77
CA ASP A 265 17.55 -14.89 -11.66
C ASP A 265 16.13 -15.21 -11.18
N VAL A 266 15.17 -15.01 -12.09
CA VAL A 266 13.73 -15.22 -11.86
C VAL A 266 13.43 -16.67 -11.49
N ASP A 267 14.18 -17.63 -12.03
CA ASP A 267 13.96 -19.05 -11.79
C ASP A 267 14.40 -19.49 -10.39
N ASN A 268 15.25 -18.68 -9.74
CA ASN A 268 15.64 -18.90 -8.34
C ASN A 268 14.63 -18.33 -7.33
N ARG A 269 13.67 -17.51 -7.78
CA ARG A 269 12.59 -16.99 -6.92
C ARG A 269 11.57 -18.08 -6.61
N PRO A 270 10.96 -18.11 -5.42
CA PRO A 270 9.94 -19.10 -5.10
C PRO A 270 8.69 -18.92 -5.97
N SER A 271 7.91 -19.97 -6.18
CA SER A 271 6.51 -19.85 -6.63
C SER A 271 5.63 -19.33 -5.49
N LEU A 272 4.42 -18.86 -5.80
CA LEU A 272 3.46 -18.49 -4.75
C LEU A 272 3.16 -19.67 -3.83
N GLU A 273 2.98 -20.87 -4.38
CA GLU A 273 2.72 -22.08 -3.59
C GLU A 273 3.89 -22.40 -2.63
N GLN A 274 5.13 -22.34 -3.11
CA GLN A 274 6.31 -22.55 -2.27
C GLN A 274 6.41 -21.50 -1.16
N LEU A 275 6.14 -20.24 -1.49
CA LEU A 275 6.19 -19.14 -0.54
C LEU A 275 5.09 -19.25 0.51
N MET A 276 3.87 -19.60 0.10
CA MET A 276 2.74 -19.87 1.01
C MET A 276 3.06 -21.01 1.96
N HIS A 277 3.58 -22.13 1.45
CA HIS A 277 3.95 -23.27 2.29
C HIS A 277 5.06 -22.91 3.28
N ALA A 278 6.08 -22.16 2.83
CA ALA A 278 7.16 -21.72 3.70
C ALA A 278 6.66 -20.83 4.84
N LEU A 279 5.81 -19.85 4.52
CA LEU A 279 5.23 -18.93 5.52
C LEU A 279 4.25 -19.64 6.46
N ASP A 280 3.40 -20.54 5.96
CA ASP A 280 2.48 -21.33 6.80
C ASP A 280 3.25 -22.22 7.79
N HIS A 281 4.35 -22.81 7.33
CA HIS A 281 5.26 -23.53 8.21
C HIS A 281 5.87 -22.62 9.29
N GLN A 282 6.32 -21.41 8.94
CA GLN A 282 6.81 -20.44 9.94
C GLN A 282 5.75 -20.14 10.99
N ALA A 283 4.54 -19.75 10.54
CA ALA A 283 3.45 -19.33 11.42
C ALA A 283 2.99 -20.43 12.39
N THR A 284 2.85 -21.64 11.87
CA THR A 284 2.33 -22.78 12.64
C THR A 284 3.34 -23.34 13.62
N THR A 285 4.63 -23.28 13.31
CA THR A 285 5.68 -23.92 14.12
C THR A 285 6.42 -22.95 15.06
N LYS A 286 6.62 -21.69 14.64
CA LYS A 286 7.52 -20.74 15.31
C LYS A 286 6.78 -19.69 16.12
N ASN A 287 6.14 -20.15 17.19
CA ASN A 287 5.58 -19.25 18.19
C ASN A 287 6.65 -18.78 19.22
N HIS A 288 6.26 -17.89 20.14
CA HIS A 288 7.18 -17.37 21.17
C HIS A 288 7.89 -18.45 22.00
N THR A 289 7.28 -19.63 22.22
CA THR A 289 7.91 -20.71 22.98
C THR A 289 9.02 -21.38 22.18
N TRP A 290 8.88 -21.44 20.85
CA TRP A 290 9.91 -21.92 19.94
C TRP A 290 11.11 -20.97 19.98
N TYR A 291 10.90 -19.66 19.76
CA TYR A 291 11.98 -18.66 19.81
C TYR A 291 12.73 -18.67 21.15
N ARG A 292 12.00 -18.83 22.26
CA ARG A 292 12.61 -18.98 23.59
C ARG A 292 13.49 -20.23 23.69
N ARG A 293 13.04 -21.37 23.18
CA ARG A 293 13.81 -22.63 23.20
C ARG A 293 15.05 -22.55 22.31
N GLN A 294 14.95 -21.84 21.19
CA GLN A 294 16.08 -21.56 20.31
C GLN A 294 17.00 -20.45 20.83
N MET A 295 16.71 -19.90 22.02
CA MET A 295 17.53 -18.88 22.70
C MET A 295 17.74 -17.60 21.88
N PHE A 296 16.76 -17.19 21.07
CA PHE A 296 16.81 -15.92 20.35
C PHE A 296 16.91 -14.76 21.34
N PRO A 297 17.81 -13.77 21.17
CA PRO A 297 17.95 -12.68 22.14
C PRO A 297 16.65 -11.90 22.36
N THR A 298 15.84 -11.78 21.31
CA THR A 298 14.56 -11.06 21.26
C THR A 298 13.34 -11.91 21.62
N TRP A 299 13.49 -13.17 22.07
CA TRP A 299 12.33 -14.07 22.28
C TRP A 299 11.20 -13.49 23.16
N ARG A 300 11.51 -12.54 24.04
CA ARG A 300 10.51 -11.87 24.90
C ARG A 300 9.56 -10.97 24.10
N THR A 301 10.04 -10.33 23.04
CA THR A 301 9.23 -9.47 22.16
C THR A 301 8.34 -10.31 21.24
N GLU A 302 8.61 -11.61 21.07
CA GLU A 302 7.79 -12.54 20.29
C GLU A 302 6.49 -12.96 20.99
N ARG A 303 6.32 -12.64 22.28
CA ARG A 303 5.09 -12.95 23.02
C ARG A 303 3.95 -12.08 22.50
N THR A 304 2.78 -12.68 22.28
CA THR A 304 1.60 -11.98 21.74
C THR A 304 1.24 -10.70 22.51
N LYS A 305 1.37 -10.69 23.85
CA LYS A 305 1.11 -9.49 24.65
C LYS A 305 2.06 -8.34 24.29
N ASP A 306 3.35 -8.63 24.16
CA ASP A 306 4.38 -7.63 23.89
C ASP A 306 4.28 -7.12 22.44
N ILE A 307 4.00 -8.01 21.49
CA ILE A 307 3.68 -7.62 20.11
C ILE A 307 2.50 -6.66 20.07
N ASN A 308 1.39 -6.99 20.74
CA ASN A 308 0.20 -6.14 20.72
C ASN A 308 0.46 -4.77 21.37
N LEU A 309 1.29 -4.70 22.42
CA LEU A 309 1.68 -3.43 23.03
C LEU A 309 2.49 -2.58 22.05
N MET A 310 3.54 -3.16 21.46
CA MET A 310 4.37 -2.48 20.47
C MET A 310 3.57 -1.98 19.26
N ILE A 311 2.72 -2.83 18.69
CA ILE A 311 1.88 -2.44 17.54
C ILE A 311 0.90 -1.32 17.92
N ASN A 312 0.35 -1.35 19.13
CA ASN A 312 -0.52 -0.27 19.57
C ASN A 312 0.23 1.05 19.77
N GLU A 313 1.44 1.00 20.33
CA GLU A 313 2.32 2.17 20.49
C GLU A 313 2.66 2.77 19.13
N LEU A 314 3.16 1.95 18.19
CA LEU A 314 3.57 2.40 16.86
C LEU A 314 2.42 2.94 16.00
N ILE A 315 1.16 2.59 16.28
CA ILE A 315 0.03 2.91 15.38
C ILE A 315 -0.94 3.91 15.98
N TYR A 316 -1.35 3.69 17.23
CA TYR A 316 -2.44 4.43 17.85
C TYR A 316 -1.96 5.53 18.81
N TYR A 317 -0.68 5.49 19.22
CA TYR A 317 -0.08 6.49 20.09
C TYR A 317 1.19 7.11 19.48
N PRO A 318 1.15 7.59 18.21
CA PRO A 318 2.29 8.23 17.58
C PRO A 318 2.65 9.58 18.20
#